data_AF-A0A261A5G9-F1
#
_entry.id   AF-A0A261A5G9-F1
#
_cell.length_a   1.000
_cell.length_b   1.000
_cell.length_c   1.000
_cell.angle_alpha   90.00
_cell.angle_beta   90.00
_cell.angle_gamma   90.00
#
_symmetry.space_group_name_H-M   'P 1'
#
loop_
_entity.id
_entity.type
_entity.pdbx_description
1 polymer ?
#
loop_
_entity_poly.entity_id
_entity_poly.type
_entity_poly.pdbx_seq_one_letter_code
_entity_poly.pdbx_strand_id
1 'polypeptide(L)'
;MSIRLTEPMMNLRPKETTYEEPRPYDLNQILFEYNGELKDVTHKTPIAKNTNQSPSRLFQENSFFCDSPGMSNSSFEKEFEEIKKKQAEELEERKKKRKERQQELEEEIRKMKAETKERFDILWSCIIAKRRFEEEEENWKVWIRGCRRNITNLSKRCLEIVDEIETNHGGLRRLDKVDMHELQIETCEFLSYVMGSYNTLQYDFEKLESLEKKRPDAIFIRVLMKCLVDVAARVLVIYYSTESLGADVVKFKNLKTEIDNLRSGLIYSTTQLREICRHEDSIGKYENVVFPVLKQYLIIKKFQ
;
A
#
# COMPACT_ATOMS: atom_id res chain seq x y z
N MET A 1 24.77 50.33 14.32
CA MET A 1 23.42 49.77 14.51
C MET A 1 23.43 48.35 13.98
N SER A 2 23.29 47.38 14.89
CA SER A 2 23.49 45.95 14.62
C SER A 2 22.11 45.29 14.54
N ILE A 3 21.71 44.83 13.36
CA ILE A 3 20.51 44.01 13.18
C ILE A 3 21.00 42.62 12.83
N ARG A 4 21.00 41.74 13.83
CA ARG A 4 21.14 40.29 13.65
C ARG A 4 19.79 39.75 13.19
N LEU A 5 19.71 39.26 11.96
CA LEU A 5 18.65 38.37 11.51
C LEU A 5 19.21 36.94 11.53
N THR A 6 19.09 36.29 12.68
CA THR A 6 19.19 34.84 12.80
C THR A 6 17.84 34.25 12.41
N GLU A 7 17.71 33.77 11.19
CA GLU A 7 16.63 32.86 10.82
C GLU A 7 17.00 31.43 11.25
N PRO A 8 16.10 30.70 11.94
CA PRO A 8 16.33 29.31 12.27
C PRO A 8 16.10 28.45 11.03
N MET A 9 17.17 27.83 10.53
CA MET A 9 17.09 26.77 9.54
C MET A 9 16.14 25.67 10.06
N MET A 10 15.05 25.44 9.33
CA MET A 10 14.14 24.33 9.60
C MET A 10 14.89 23.01 9.38
N ASN A 11 15.38 22.44 10.48
CA ASN A 11 15.82 21.05 10.55
C ASN A 11 14.61 20.13 10.30
N LEU A 12 14.36 19.79 9.05
CA LEU A 12 13.54 18.64 8.70
C LEU A 12 14.37 17.37 8.91
N ARG A 13 14.58 17.01 10.19
CA ARG A 13 14.94 15.63 10.54
C ARG A 13 13.78 14.72 10.11
N PRO A 14 13.99 13.70 9.27
CA PRO A 14 13.08 12.58 9.21
C PRO A 14 13.14 11.87 10.57
N LYS A 15 11.98 11.61 11.17
CA LYS A 15 11.89 10.72 12.33
C LYS A 15 12.53 9.39 11.95
N GLU A 16 13.47 8.92 12.77
CA GLU A 16 13.93 7.54 12.75
C GLU A 16 12.70 6.65 12.91
N THR A 17 12.28 5.99 11.84
CA THR A 17 11.27 4.94 11.91
C THR A 17 11.96 3.73 12.52
N THR A 18 11.91 3.63 13.84
CA THR A 18 12.08 2.36 14.54
C THR A 18 11.07 1.39 13.92
N TYR A 19 11.55 0.30 13.33
CA TYR A 19 10.70 -0.81 12.92
C TYR A 19 10.13 -1.45 14.19
N GLU A 20 9.03 -0.89 14.71
CA GLU A 20 8.19 -1.63 15.65
C GLU A 20 7.50 -2.74 14.86
N GLU A 21 7.70 -3.99 15.30
CA GLU A 21 6.91 -5.12 14.84
C GLU A 21 5.41 -4.79 15.00
N PRO A 22 4.56 -5.13 14.03
CA PRO A 22 3.15 -4.80 14.12
C PRO A 22 2.53 -5.55 15.30
N ARG A 23 1.96 -4.81 16.27
CA ARG A 23 1.05 -5.42 17.24
C ARG A 23 -0.04 -6.17 16.48
N PRO A 24 -0.34 -7.43 16.83
CA PRO A 24 -1.45 -8.13 16.22
C PRO A 24 -2.75 -7.38 16.57
N TYR A 25 -3.45 -6.89 15.55
CA TYR A 25 -4.80 -6.37 15.71
C TYR A 25 -5.70 -7.51 16.19
N ASP A 26 -6.44 -7.29 17.29
CA ASP A 26 -7.37 -8.27 17.84
C ASP A 26 -8.56 -8.43 16.88
N LEU A 27 -8.44 -9.44 16.01
CA LEU A 27 -9.45 -9.84 15.03
C LEU A 27 -10.84 -10.07 15.66
N ASN A 28 -10.92 -10.36 16.96
CA ASN A 28 -12.19 -10.59 17.64
C ASN A 28 -13.02 -9.31 17.79
N GLN A 29 -12.38 -8.13 17.85
CA GLN A 29 -13.06 -6.88 18.13
C GLN A 29 -13.87 -6.36 16.92
N ILE A 30 -13.34 -6.52 15.71
CA ILE A 30 -14.03 -6.14 14.47
C ILE A 30 -15.08 -7.21 14.07
N LEU A 31 -14.83 -8.48 14.38
CA LEU A 31 -15.82 -9.55 14.18
C LEU A 31 -17.07 -9.36 15.05
N PHE A 32 -16.92 -8.75 16.23
CA PHE A 32 -18.04 -8.43 17.11
C PHE A 32 -18.94 -7.32 16.54
N GLU A 33 -18.34 -6.31 15.89
CA GLU A 33 -19.09 -5.22 15.23
C GLU A 33 -19.90 -5.74 14.03
N TYR A 34 -19.30 -6.60 13.19
CA TYR A 34 -19.98 -7.14 12.00
C TYR A 34 -21.04 -8.22 12.33
N ASN A 35 -20.86 -8.99 13.41
CA ASN A 35 -21.89 -9.93 13.88
C ASN A 35 -23.11 -9.24 14.50
N GLY A 36 -23.02 -7.94 14.82
CA GLY A 36 -24.16 -7.11 15.22
C GLY A 36 -25.15 -6.90 14.05
N GLU A 37 -24.63 -6.67 12.85
CA GLU A 37 -25.44 -6.36 11.65
C GLU A 37 -26.15 -7.59 11.06
N LEU A 38 -25.60 -8.78 11.22
CA LEU A 38 -26.21 -10.04 10.75
C LEU A 38 -27.39 -10.52 11.59
N LYS A 39 -27.53 -10.04 12.84
CA LYS A 39 -28.70 -10.37 13.70
C LYS A 39 -29.99 -9.71 13.20
N ASP A 40 -29.90 -8.58 12.50
CA ASP A 40 -31.07 -7.87 11.96
C ASP A 40 -31.67 -8.53 10.71
N VAL A 41 -30.91 -9.39 10.02
CA VAL A 41 -31.39 -10.10 8.83
C VAL A 41 -32.20 -11.36 9.20
N THR A 42 -31.92 -11.97 10.35
CA THR A 42 -32.62 -13.20 10.81
C THR A 42 -34.02 -12.98 11.42
N HIS A 43 -34.44 -11.75 11.70
CA HIS A 43 -35.73 -11.47 12.35
C HIS A 43 -36.91 -11.26 11.38
N LYS A 44 -36.74 -11.43 10.06
CA LYS A 44 -37.80 -11.21 9.06
C LYS A 44 -38.19 -12.46 8.26
N THR A 45 -38.06 -13.65 8.84
CA THR A 45 -38.73 -14.84 8.29
C THR A 45 -40.02 -15.07 9.08
N PRO A 46 -41.22 -14.99 8.47
CA PRO A 46 -42.46 -15.23 9.21
C PRO A 46 -42.52 -16.71 9.56
N ILE A 47 -42.22 -17.02 10.83
CA ILE A 47 -42.57 -18.31 11.42
C ILE A 47 -44.08 -18.41 11.34
N ALA A 48 -44.58 -19.31 10.47
CA ALA A 48 -45.98 -19.66 10.41
C ALA A 48 -46.42 -20.06 11.83
N LYS A 49 -47.23 -19.19 12.44
CA LYS A 49 -47.92 -19.49 13.69
C LYS A 49 -48.86 -20.64 13.41
N ASN A 50 -48.46 -21.86 13.76
CA ASN A 50 -49.39 -22.97 13.82
C ASN A 50 -50.24 -22.79 15.07
N THR A 51 -51.38 -22.14 14.87
CA THR A 51 -52.45 -21.95 15.83
C THR A 51 -53.02 -23.31 16.17
N ASN A 52 -52.44 -24.00 17.15
CA ASN A 52 -53.18 -25.05 17.86
C ASN A 52 -54.18 -24.35 18.78
N GLN A 53 -55.29 -23.92 18.17
CA GLN A 53 -56.54 -23.72 18.88
C GLN A 53 -56.82 -25.01 19.64
N SER A 54 -56.80 -24.92 20.97
CA SER A 54 -57.43 -25.90 21.83
C SER A 54 -58.82 -26.21 21.29
N PRO A 55 -59.20 -27.48 21.06
CA PRO A 55 -60.59 -27.79 20.75
C PRO A 55 -61.42 -27.36 21.96
N SER A 56 -62.32 -26.43 21.69
CA SER A 56 -63.34 -25.94 22.62
C SER A 56 -64.00 -27.13 23.32
N ARG A 57 -64.10 -27.01 24.65
CA ARG A 57 -64.99 -27.82 25.48
C ARG A 57 -66.41 -27.71 24.93
N LEU A 58 -66.84 -28.70 24.15
CA LEU A 58 -68.23 -28.96 23.82
C LEU A 58 -68.43 -30.48 23.84
N PHE A 59 -68.49 -31.03 25.05
CA PHE A 59 -69.30 -32.22 25.30
C PHE A 59 -70.19 -31.92 26.49
N GLN A 60 -71.37 -31.49 26.09
CA GLN A 60 -72.59 -31.37 26.84
C GLN A 60 -72.88 -32.68 27.56
N GLU A 61 -73.23 -32.56 28.84
CA GLU A 61 -73.83 -33.60 29.65
C GLU A 61 -75.00 -34.23 28.89
N ASN A 62 -74.85 -35.50 28.50
CA ASN A 62 -75.98 -36.37 28.23
C ASN A 62 -75.72 -37.66 29.01
N SER A 63 -76.32 -37.70 30.19
CA SER A 63 -76.58 -38.90 30.96
C SER A 63 -77.45 -39.85 30.12
N PHE A 64 -76.84 -40.85 29.51
CA PHE A 64 -77.54 -42.07 29.16
C PHE A 64 -77.06 -43.19 30.08
N PHE A 65 -77.81 -43.37 31.16
CA PHE A 65 -77.87 -44.64 31.88
C PHE A 65 -78.35 -45.70 30.88
N CYS A 66 -77.46 -46.62 30.53
CA CYS A 66 -77.82 -47.90 29.96
C CYS A 66 -77.18 -48.97 30.83
N ASP A 67 -77.93 -49.36 31.86
CA ASP A 67 -77.70 -50.61 32.56
C ASP A 67 -77.95 -51.75 31.58
N SER A 68 -76.87 -52.37 31.09
CA SER A 68 -76.93 -53.71 30.53
C SER A 68 -75.61 -54.45 30.73
N PRO A 69 -75.70 -55.77 30.91
CA PRO A 69 -74.82 -56.52 31.79
C PRO A 69 -73.44 -56.69 31.19
N GLY A 70 -72.43 -56.72 32.07
CA GLY A 70 -71.03 -56.98 31.75
C GLY A 70 -70.86 -58.29 30.97
N MET A 71 -70.97 -58.20 29.65
CA MET A 71 -70.28 -59.10 28.74
C MET A 71 -68.87 -58.54 28.62
N SER A 72 -67.91 -59.32 29.10
CA SER A 72 -66.47 -59.09 28.92
C SER A 72 -66.19 -58.83 27.44
N ASN A 73 -66.08 -57.54 27.06
CA ASN A 73 -65.63 -57.10 25.74
C ASN A 73 -64.09 -57.22 25.67
N SER A 74 -63.57 -58.34 26.16
CA SER A 74 -62.15 -58.66 26.22
C SER A 74 -61.48 -58.59 24.85
N SER A 75 -62.21 -58.77 23.75
CA SER A 75 -61.63 -58.62 22.41
C SER A 75 -61.44 -57.16 22.02
N PHE A 76 -62.41 -56.29 22.34
CA PHE A 76 -62.34 -54.85 22.06
C PHE A 76 -61.25 -54.16 22.89
N GLU A 77 -61.14 -54.50 24.19
CA GLU A 77 -60.09 -53.94 25.05
C GLU A 77 -58.69 -54.37 24.58
N LYS A 78 -58.55 -55.62 24.12
CA LYS A 78 -57.29 -56.13 23.54
C LYS A 78 -56.96 -55.46 22.20
N GLU A 79 -57.93 -55.32 21.30
CA GLU A 79 -57.74 -54.60 20.03
C GLU A 79 -57.37 -53.13 20.27
N PHE A 80 -57.99 -52.48 21.25
CA PHE A 80 -57.70 -51.09 21.59
C PHE A 80 -56.28 -50.91 22.14
N GLU A 81 -55.82 -51.80 23.02
CA GLU A 81 -54.44 -51.79 23.50
C GLU A 81 -53.43 -52.15 22.41
N GLU A 82 -53.76 -53.05 21.49
CA GLU A 82 -52.92 -53.32 20.30
C GLU A 82 -52.82 -52.11 19.38
N ILE A 83 -53.91 -51.37 19.16
CA ILE A 83 -53.92 -50.14 18.38
C ILE A 83 -53.10 -49.04 19.07
N LYS A 84 -53.26 -48.85 20.38
CA LYS A 84 -52.45 -47.89 21.16
C LYS A 84 -50.96 -48.24 21.08
N LYS A 85 -50.62 -49.51 21.22
CA LYS A 85 -49.23 -49.97 21.14
C LYS A 85 -48.64 -49.70 19.75
N LYS A 86 -49.36 -50.04 18.68
CA LYS A 86 -48.94 -49.74 17.30
C LYS A 86 -48.78 -48.24 17.05
N GLN A 87 -49.72 -47.43 17.54
CA GLN A 87 -49.64 -45.98 17.42
C GLN A 87 -48.46 -45.40 18.21
N ALA A 88 -48.18 -45.91 19.41
CA ALA A 88 -47.05 -45.49 20.22
C ALA A 88 -45.71 -45.84 19.54
N GLU A 89 -45.60 -47.04 18.96
CA GLU A 89 -44.42 -47.48 18.19
C GLU A 89 -44.22 -46.60 16.93
N GLU A 90 -45.29 -46.31 16.18
CA GLU A 90 -45.23 -45.43 15.00
C GLU A 90 -44.84 -43.99 15.37
N LEU A 91 -45.33 -43.48 16.51
CA LEU A 91 -45.01 -42.15 17.01
C LEU A 91 -43.53 -42.07 17.44
N GLU A 92 -43.01 -43.12 18.07
CA GLU A 92 -41.61 -43.21 18.47
C GLU A 92 -40.68 -43.31 17.26
N GLU A 93 -41.04 -44.11 16.24
CA GLU A 93 -40.30 -44.19 14.98
C GLU A 93 -40.30 -42.84 14.24
N ARG A 94 -41.43 -42.12 14.22
CA ARG A 94 -41.53 -40.76 13.64
C ARG A 94 -40.66 -39.76 14.42
N LYS A 95 -40.63 -39.82 15.75
CA LYS A 95 -39.75 -38.97 16.57
C LYS A 95 -38.28 -39.25 16.26
N LYS A 96 -37.90 -40.53 16.15
CA LYS A 96 -36.54 -40.94 15.81
C LYS A 96 -36.13 -40.41 14.44
N LYS A 97 -36.96 -40.63 13.40
CA LYS A 97 -36.73 -40.10 12.04
C LYS A 97 -36.63 -38.57 11.99
N ARG A 98 -37.41 -37.85 12.81
CA ARG A 98 -37.31 -36.38 12.92
C ARG A 98 -35.99 -35.96 13.55
N LYS A 99 -35.55 -36.66 14.60
CA LYS A 99 -34.29 -36.38 15.28
C LYS A 99 -33.09 -36.62 14.37
N GLU A 100 -33.08 -37.71 13.62
CA GLU A 100 -32.03 -38.03 12.64
C GLU A 100 -31.93 -36.95 11.56
N ARG A 101 -33.06 -36.57 10.94
CA ARG A 101 -33.08 -35.47 9.94
C ARG A 101 -32.63 -34.12 10.51
N GLN A 102 -32.99 -33.83 11.76
CA GLN A 102 -32.56 -32.60 12.42
C GLN A 102 -31.04 -32.58 12.64
N GLN A 103 -30.47 -33.72 13.04
CA GLN A 103 -29.03 -33.87 13.21
C GLN A 103 -28.28 -33.71 11.87
N GLU A 104 -28.76 -34.34 10.80
CA GLU A 104 -28.18 -34.20 9.45
C GLU A 104 -28.20 -32.74 8.98
N LEU A 105 -29.32 -32.03 9.16
CA LEU A 105 -29.44 -30.62 8.79
C LEU A 105 -28.51 -29.72 9.62
N GLU A 106 -28.38 -29.99 10.94
CA GLU A 106 -27.46 -29.24 11.81
C GLU A 106 -26.00 -29.44 11.40
N GLU A 107 -25.62 -30.66 11.01
CA GLU A 107 -24.29 -30.96 10.50
C GLU A 107 -24.01 -30.27 9.17
N GLU A 108 -24.98 -30.26 8.25
CA GLU A 108 -24.88 -29.57 6.96
C GLU A 108 -24.75 -28.05 7.16
N ILE A 109 -25.59 -27.45 8.02
CA ILE A 109 -25.48 -26.04 8.38
C ILE A 109 -24.12 -25.73 8.99
N ARG A 110 -23.61 -26.59 9.88
CA ARG A 110 -22.29 -26.42 10.49
C ARG A 110 -21.19 -26.45 9.43
N LYS A 111 -21.26 -27.39 8.48
CA LYS A 111 -20.31 -27.50 7.37
C LYS A 111 -20.36 -26.26 6.48
N MET A 112 -21.55 -25.83 6.07
CA MET A 112 -21.73 -24.61 5.27
C MET A 112 -21.19 -23.37 5.98
N LYS A 113 -21.41 -23.24 7.30
CA LYS A 113 -20.85 -22.14 8.09
C LYS A 113 -19.33 -22.16 8.12
N ALA A 114 -18.72 -23.34 8.28
CA ALA A 114 -17.28 -23.49 8.27
C ALA A 114 -16.67 -23.11 6.92
N GLU A 115 -17.21 -23.64 5.81
CA GLU A 115 -16.77 -23.29 4.45
C GLU A 115 -16.96 -21.81 4.14
N THR A 116 -18.09 -21.23 4.58
CA THR A 116 -18.37 -19.80 4.38
C THR A 116 -17.35 -18.96 5.14
N LYS A 117 -17.06 -19.31 6.40
CA LYS A 117 -16.05 -18.61 7.20
C LYS A 117 -14.68 -18.67 6.53
N GLU A 118 -14.25 -19.85 6.07
CA GLU A 118 -12.97 -20.02 5.37
C GLU A 118 -12.88 -19.13 4.11
N ARG A 119 -13.95 -19.08 3.31
CA ARG A 119 -14.01 -18.20 2.14
C ARG A 119 -13.91 -16.73 2.51
N PHE A 120 -14.59 -16.32 3.59
CA PHE A 120 -14.49 -14.95 4.11
C PHE A 120 -13.09 -14.63 4.62
N ASP A 121 -12.44 -15.55 5.32
CA ASP A 121 -11.08 -15.37 5.85
C ASP A 121 -10.07 -15.19 4.70
N ILE A 122 -10.21 -15.96 3.61
CA ILE A 122 -9.39 -15.79 2.39
C ILE A 122 -9.66 -14.43 1.74
N LEU A 123 -10.93 -14.08 1.52
CA LEU A 123 -11.30 -12.79 0.92
C LEU A 123 -10.74 -11.62 1.74
N TRP A 124 -10.86 -11.70 3.06
CA TRP A 124 -10.37 -10.68 3.98
C TRP A 124 -8.84 -10.57 3.92
N SER A 125 -8.14 -11.70 3.88
CA SER A 125 -6.69 -11.74 3.69
C SER A 125 -6.27 -11.07 2.38
N CYS A 126 -6.99 -11.31 1.28
CA CYS A 126 -6.76 -10.63 0.00
C CYS A 126 -6.98 -9.12 0.09
N ILE A 127 -8.04 -8.67 0.77
CA ILE A 127 -8.34 -7.23 0.95
C ILE A 127 -7.23 -6.56 1.76
N ILE A 128 -6.79 -7.17 2.87
CA ILE A 128 -5.68 -6.65 3.69
C ILE A 128 -4.40 -6.57 2.86
N ALA A 129 -4.07 -7.64 2.11
CA ALA A 129 -2.87 -7.67 1.28
C ALA A 129 -2.89 -6.57 0.22
N LYS A 130 -4.02 -6.38 -0.46
CA LYS A 130 -4.21 -5.30 -1.44
C LYS A 130 -3.99 -3.93 -0.81
N ARG A 131 -4.61 -3.67 0.35
CA ARG A 131 -4.46 -2.40 1.05
C ARG A 131 -3.00 -2.11 1.43
N ARG A 132 -2.29 -3.11 1.96
CA ARG A 132 -0.86 -2.97 2.29
C ARG A 132 -0.02 -2.64 1.05
N PHE A 133 -0.33 -3.25 -0.09
CA PHE A 133 0.35 -2.95 -1.34
C PHE A 133 0.10 -1.50 -1.80
N GLU A 134 -1.14 -1.02 -1.70
CA GLU A 134 -1.51 0.36 -2.04
C GLU A 134 -0.81 1.38 -1.12
N GLU A 135 -0.72 1.10 0.18
CA GLU A 135 -0.01 1.93 1.15
C GLU A 135 1.50 2.01 0.84
N GLU A 136 2.13 0.86 0.55
CA GLU A 136 3.54 0.82 0.12
C GLU A 136 3.76 1.56 -1.21
N GLU A 137 2.86 1.42 -2.18
CA GLU A 137 2.95 2.13 -3.45
C GLU A 137 2.87 3.65 -3.27
N GLU A 138 2.01 4.15 -2.37
CA GLU A 138 1.95 5.59 -2.09
C GLU A 138 3.23 6.06 -1.39
N ASN A 139 3.83 5.27 -0.48
CA ASN A 139 5.13 5.58 0.12
C ASN A 139 6.21 5.74 -0.96
N TRP A 140 6.28 4.81 -1.91
CA TRP A 140 7.18 4.89 -3.06
C TRP A 140 6.90 6.11 -3.93
N LYS A 141 5.63 6.42 -4.19
CA LYS A 141 5.23 7.59 -4.98
C LYS A 141 5.63 8.91 -4.31
N VAL A 142 5.53 8.99 -2.98
CA VAL A 142 6.01 10.16 -2.22
C VAL A 142 7.53 10.28 -2.31
N TRP A 143 8.26 9.17 -2.11
CA TRP A 143 9.72 9.15 -2.20
C TRP A 143 10.22 9.56 -3.59
N ILE A 144 9.70 8.94 -4.66
CA ILE A 144 10.02 9.28 -6.06
C ILE A 144 9.74 10.76 -6.35
N ARG A 145 8.63 11.29 -5.82
CA ARG A 145 8.28 12.72 -5.96
C ARG A 145 9.31 13.61 -5.26
N GLY A 146 9.86 13.16 -4.13
CA GLY A 146 10.99 13.81 -3.45
C GLY A 146 12.21 13.89 -4.35
N CYS A 147 12.66 12.78 -4.93
CA CYS A 147 13.80 12.75 -5.86
C CYS A 147 13.55 13.67 -7.07
N ARG A 148 12.37 13.59 -7.68
CA ARG A 148 11.98 14.48 -8.79
C ARG A 148 12.00 15.95 -8.40
N ARG A 149 11.55 16.30 -7.19
CA ARG A 149 11.55 17.67 -6.68
C ARG A 149 12.98 18.19 -6.49
N ASN A 150 13.90 17.35 -6.00
CA ASN A 150 15.32 17.71 -5.93
C ASN A 150 15.86 18.13 -7.31
N ILE A 151 15.56 17.35 -8.35
CA ILE A 151 15.96 17.68 -9.72
C ILE A 151 15.27 18.92 -10.25
N THR A 152 13.97 19.10 -10.02
CA THR A 152 13.25 20.32 -10.42
C THR A 152 13.85 21.56 -9.77
N ASN A 153 14.22 21.48 -8.48
CA ASN A 153 14.86 22.59 -7.77
C ASN A 153 16.25 22.90 -8.34
N LEU A 154 17.04 21.86 -8.64
CA LEU A 154 18.32 22.01 -9.34
C LEU A 154 18.15 22.67 -10.71
N SER A 155 17.24 22.17 -11.54
CA SER A 155 16.94 22.79 -12.84
C SER A 155 16.54 24.25 -12.69
N LYS A 156 15.75 24.60 -11.67
CA LYS A 156 15.39 26.01 -11.39
C LYS A 156 16.64 26.83 -11.07
N ARG A 157 17.50 26.37 -10.16
CA ARG A 157 18.74 27.09 -9.82
C ARG A 157 19.69 27.18 -11.02
N CYS A 158 19.74 26.16 -11.86
CA CYS A 158 20.49 26.18 -13.13
C CYS A 158 20.00 27.28 -14.07
N LEU A 159 18.69 27.53 -14.15
CA LEU A 159 18.15 28.62 -14.97
C LEU A 159 18.44 29.99 -14.35
N GLU A 160 18.36 30.12 -13.03
CA GLU A 160 18.70 31.35 -12.31
C GLU A 160 20.17 31.75 -12.55
N ILE A 161 21.13 30.84 -12.41
CA ILE A 161 22.55 31.17 -12.68
C ILE A 161 22.81 31.53 -14.15
N VAL A 162 22.07 30.91 -15.09
CA VAL A 162 22.18 31.26 -16.51
C VAL A 162 21.69 32.69 -16.76
N ASP A 163 20.61 33.09 -16.10
CA ASP A 163 20.06 34.46 -16.18
C ASP A 163 20.99 35.48 -15.49
N GLU A 164 21.52 35.15 -14.31
CA GLU A 164 22.54 35.94 -13.60
C GLU A 164 23.77 36.21 -14.50
N ILE A 165 24.29 35.17 -15.17
CA ILE A 165 25.43 35.34 -16.09
C ILE A 165 25.06 36.15 -17.35
N GLU A 166 23.82 36.03 -17.85
CA GLU A 166 23.37 36.83 -19.00
C GLU A 166 23.19 38.31 -18.65
N THR A 167 22.67 38.60 -17.47
CA THR A 167 22.32 39.95 -17.01
C THR A 167 23.54 40.68 -16.43
N ASN A 168 24.27 40.07 -15.50
CA ASN A 168 25.39 40.68 -14.80
C ASN A 168 26.66 40.68 -15.66
N HIS A 169 26.92 39.60 -16.40
CA HIS A 169 28.18 39.39 -17.15
C HIS A 169 28.00 39.47 -18.68
N GLY A 170 26.86 39.95 -19.16
CA GLY A 170 26.57 40.11 -20.59
C GLY A 170 26.65 38.80 -21.38
N GLY A 171 26.39 37.65 -20.72
CA GLY A 171 26.50 36.32 -21.30
C GLY A 171 27.92 35.98 -21.74
N LEU A 172 28.92 36.57 -21.08
CA LEU A 172 30.36 36.44 -21.36
C LEU A 172 30.80 36.93 -22.74
N ARG A 173 29.92 37.60 -23.50
CA ARG A 173 30.20 38.03 -24.89
C ARG A 173 31.26 39.13 -25.00
N ARG A 174 31.47 39.86 -23.90
CA ARG A 174 32.33 41.05 -23.81
C ARG A 174 33.19 40.95 -22.55
N LEU A 175 34.41 40.46 -22.71
CA LEU A 175 35.36 40.22 -21.62
C LEU A 175 35.64 41.47 -20.77
N ASP A 176 35.58 42.66 -21.37
CA ASP A 176 35.74 43.96 -20.70
C ASP A 176 34.63 44.27 -19.68
N LYS A 177 33.51 43.56 -19.74
CA LYS A 177 32.34 43.74 -18.86
C LYS A 177 32.18 42.63 -17.83
N VAL A 178 33.05 41.62 -17.84
CA VAL A 178 32.96 40.49 -16.91
C VAL A 178 33.72 40.85 -15.65
N ASP A 179 33.00 41.00 -14.54
CA ASP A 179 33.64 41.00 -13.22
C ASP A 179 34.03 39.55 -12.87
N MET A 180 35.31 39.23 -13.06
CA MET A 180 35.83 37.90 -12.82
C MET A 180 35.71 37.45 -11.36
N HIS A 181 35.73 38.38 -10.41
CA HIS A 181 35.61 38.04 -8.99
C HIS A 181 34.17 37.69 -8.64
N GLU A 182 33.21 38.51 -9.10
CA GLU A 182 31.77 38.23 -8.93
C GLU A 182 31.36 36.93 -9.64
N LEU A 183 31.79 36.74 -10.90
CA LEU A 183 31.55 35.50 -11.65
C LEU A 183 32.09 34.27 -10.92
N GLN A 184 33.27 34.37 -10.30
CA GLN A 184 33.85 33.27 -9.51
C GLN A 184 33.01 32.95 -8.27
N ILE A 185 32.50 33.96 -7.57
CA ILE A 185 31.62 33.77 -6.40
C ILE A 185 30.33 33.06 -6.83
N GLU A 186 29.63 33.60 -7.83
CA GLU A 186 28.37 33.04 -8.35
C GLU A 186 28.56 31.57 -8.80
N THR A 187 29.66 31.31 -9.52
CA THR A 187 30.04 29.96 -9.98
C THR A 187 30.32 29.02 -8.79
N CYS A 188 31.04 29.46 -7.77
CA CYS A 188 31.35 28.64 -6.59
C CYS A 188 30.10 28.31 -5.77
N GLU A 189 29.20 29.27 -5.59
CA GLU A 189 27.92 29.06 -4.92
C GLU A 189 27.05 28.06 -5.70
N PHE A 190 26.98 28.22 -7.02
CA PHE A 190 26.26 27.28 -7.88
C PHE A 190 26.86 25.87 -7.84
N LEU A 191 28.19 25.72 -7.90
CA LEU A 191 28.86 24.42 -7.76
C LEU A 191 28.51 23.74 -6.43
N SER A 192 28.45 24.51 -5.34
CA SER A 192 28.06 23.99 -4.02
C SER A 192 26.63 23.44 -4.04
N TYR A 193 25.72 24.12 -4.74
CA TYR A 193 24.34 23.68 -4.91
C TYR A 193 24.23 22.40 -5.77
N VAL A 194 24.96 22.35 -6.89
CA VAL A 194 25.04 21.18 -7.77
C VAL A 194 25.55 19.96 -6.98
N MET A 195 26.58 20.15 -6.16
CA MET A 195 27.12 19.09 -5.31
C MET A 195 26.16 18.65 -4.21
N GLY A 196 25.42 19.57 -3.59
CA GLY A 196 24.37 19.21 -2.64
C GLY A 196 23.30 18.31 -3.26
N SER A 197 22.92 18.62 -4.50
CA SER A 197 21.95 17.83 -5.27
C SER A 197 22.51 16.44 -5.62
N TYR A 198 23.77 16.38 -6.06
CA TYR A 198 24.49 15.13 -6.34
C TYR A 198 24.58 14.23 -5.11
N ASN A 199 24.98 14.77 -3.96
CA ASN A 199 25.09 14.03 -2.70
C ASN A 199 23.73 13.48 -2.25
N THR A 200 22.66 14.24 -2.48
CA THR A 200 21.29 13.78 -2.20
C THR A 200 20.93 12.57 -3.07
N LEU A 201 21.27 12.60 -4.37
CA LEU A 201 21.06 11.46 -5.28
C LEU A 201 21.89 10.24 -4.86
N GLN A 202 23.13 10.45 -4.41
CA GLN A 202 23.98 9.37 -3.92
C GLN A 202 23.36 8.70 -2.69
N TYR A 203 22.89 9.50 -1.72
CA TYR A 203 22.23 8.98 -0.53
C TYR A 203 20.95 8.20 -0.86
N ASP A 204 20.14 8.70 -1.80
CA ASP A 204 18.96 8.00 -2.30
C ASP A 204 19.34 6.69 -3.01
N PHE A 205 20.44 6.66 -3.77
CA PHE A 205 20.96 5.46 -4.41
C PHE A 205 21.42 4.41 -3.40
N GLU A 206 22.19 4.80 -2.38
CA GLU A 206 22.68 3.91 -1.31
C GLU A 206 21.51 3.28 -0.53
N LYS A 207 20.43 4.04 -0.32
CA LYS A 207 19.19 3.49 0.24
C LYS A 207 18.58 2.42 -0.65
N LEU A 208 18.46 2.67 -1.96
CA LEU A 208 17.93 1.68 -2.90
C LEU A 208 18.81 0.44 -2.95
N GLU A 209 20.13 0.58 -2.92
CA GLU A 209 21.07 -0.55 -2.86
C GLU A 209 20.84 -1.41 -1.61
N SER A 210 20.59 -0.77 -0.46
CA SER A 210 20.24 -1.50 0.78
C SER A 210 18.91 -2.24 0.69
N LEU A 211 17.95 -1.73 -0.10
CA LEU A 211 16.64 -2.36 -0.31
C LEU A 211 16.71 -3.48 -1.34
N GLU A 212 17.52 -3.33 -2.38
CA GLU A 212 17.77 -4.35 -3.39
C GLU A 212 18.39 -5.61 -2.76
N LYS A 213 19.37 -5.43 -1.87
CA LYS A 213 19.96 -6.52 -1.06
C LYS A 213 18.92 -7.27 -0.21
N LYS A 214 17.89 -6.57 0.28
CA LYS A 214 16.82 -7.16 1.11
C LYS A 214 15.70 -7.79 0.27
N ARG A 215 15.50 -7.31 -0.96
CA ARG A 215 14.40 -7.68 -1.85
C ARG A 215 14.90 -7.75 -3.31
N PRO A 216 15.71 -8.77 -3.67
CA PRO A 216 16.34 -8.86 -4.99
C PRO A 216 15.33 -9.01 -6.14
N ASP A 217 14.16 -9.60 -5.83
CA ASP A 217 13.07 -9.81 -6.79
C ASP A 217 12.34 -8.50 -7.17
N ALA A 218 12.58 -7.42 -6.43
CA ALA A 218 11.97 -6.12 -6.69
C ALA A 218 12.68 -5.37 -7.83
N ILE A 219 12.45 -5.81 -9.08
CA ILE A 219 13.08 -5.26 -10.30
C ILE A 219 12.94 -3.74 -10.39
N PHE A 220 11.82 -3.16 -9.96
CA PHE A 220 11.60 -1.70 -10.01
C PHE A 220 12.66 -0.90 -9.22
N ILE A 221 13.28 -1.50 -8.20
CA ILE A 221 14.36 -0.87 -7.43
C ILE A 221 15.58 -0.67 -8.34
N ARG A 222 15.96 -1.69 -9.12
CA ARG A 222 17.07 -1.60 -10.08
C ARG A 222 16.80 -0.59 -11.20
N VAL A 223 15.55 -0.52 -11.67
CA VAL A 223 15.12 0.50 -12.64
C VAL A 223 15.28 1.91 -12.04
N LEU A 224 14.85 2.13 -10.80
CA LEU A 224 15.02 3.41 -10.10
C LEU A 224 16.49 3.76 -9.86
N MET A 225 17.30 2.80 -9.42
CA MET A 225 18.75 2.98 -9.28
C MET A 225 19.35 3.48 -10.60
N LYS A 226 18.98 2.87 -11.73
CA LYS A 226 19.45 3.29 -13.06
C LYS A 226 19.02 4.73 -13.40
N CYS A 227 17.77 5.10 -13.11
CA CYS A 227 17.32 6.49 -13.26
C CYS A 227 18.19 7.47 -12.45
N LEU A 228 18.49 7.15 -11.18
CA LEU A 228 19.33 8.00 -10.34
C LEU A 228 20.75 8.13 -10.89
N VAL A 229 21.33 7.03 -11.38
CA VAL A 229 22.66 7.02 -12.01
C VAL A 229 22.70 7.90 -13.26
N ASP A 230 21.70 7.78 -14.13
CA ASP A 230 21.64 8.56 -15.37
C ASP A 230 21.48 10.06 -15.09
N VAL A 231 20.72 10.40 -14.06
CA VAL A 231 20.59 11.79 -13.61
C VAL A 231 21.87 12.29 -12.95
N ALA A 232 22.48 11.51 -12.05
CA ALA A 232 23.71 11.87 -11.38
C ALA A 232 24.86 12.09 -12.38
N ALA A 233 24.94 11.28 -13.44
CA ALA A 233 25.91 11.47 -14.51
C ALA A 233 25.75 12.83 -15.20
N ARG A 234 24.51 13.27 -15.47
CA ARG A 234 24.22 14.60 -16.03
C ARG A 234 24.56 15.72 -15.05
N VAL A 235 24.24 15.54 -13.77
CA VAL A 235 24.60 16.50 -12.71
C VAL A 235 26.13 16.68 -12.64
N LEU A 236 26.91 15.60 -12.78
CA LEU A 236 28.37 15.68 -12.85
C LEU A 236 28.86 16.42 -14.10
N VAL A 237 28.24 16.20 -15.26
CA VAL A 237 28.58 16.94 -16.48
C VAL A 237 28.36 18.45 -16.29
N ILE A 238 27.24 18.84 -15.66
CA ILE A 238 26.98 20.24 -15.28
C ILE A 238 28.06 20.75 -14.33
N TYR A 239 28.39 19.98 -13.28
CA TYR A 239 29.44 20.34 -12.32
C TYR A 239 30.78 20.64 -13.01
N TYR A 240 31.30 19.75 -13.84
CA TYR A 240 32.57 19.95 -14.53
C TYR A 240 32.52 21.07 -15.58
N SER A 241 31.36 21.25 -16.24
CA SER A 241 31.16 22.34 -17.20
C SER A 241 31.17 23.71 -16.52
N THR A 242 30.60 23.78 -15.31
CA THR A 242 30.62 24.97 -14.46
C THR A 242 32.01 25.22 -13.87
N GLU A 243 32.69 24.19 -13.35
CA GLU A 243 34.05 24.30 -12.78
C GLU A 243 35.04 24.86 -13.81
N SER A 244 34.91 24.43 -15.07
CA SER A 244 35.80 24.85 -16.15
C SER A 244 35.33 26.08 -16.93
N LEU A 245 34.23 26.72 -16.52
CA LEU A 245 33.52 27.77 -17.26
C LEU A 245 34.43 28.97 -17.60
N GLY A 246 34.98 29.64 -16.58
CA GLY A 246 35.73 30.88 -16.76
C GLY A 246 34.95 31.95 -17.57
N ALA A 247 35.66 32.88 -18.20
CA ALA A 247 35.05 33.86 -19.11
C ALA A 247 34.99 33.34 -20.56
N ASP A 248 34.44 32.15 -20.77
CA ASP A 248 34.37 31.48 -22.08
C ASP A 248 32.92 31.31 -22.55
N VAL A 249 32.58 32.03 -23.62
CA VAL A 249 31.24 32.01 -24.24
C VAL A 249 30.86 30.64 -24.79
N VAL A 250 31.81 29.88 -25.33
CA VAL A 250 31.54 28.56 -25.91
C VAL A 250 31.20 27.58 -24.78
N LYS A 251 31.97 27.61 -23.69
CA LYS A 251 31.68 26.80 -22.52
C LYS A 251 30.35 27.17 -21.88
N PHE A 252 30.01 28.45 -21.84
CA PHE A 252 28.71 28.89 -21.35
C PHE A 252 27.54 28.37 -22.19
N LYS A 253 27.66 28.37 -23.52
CA LYS A 253 26.65 27.77 -24.42
C LYS A 253 26.52 26.26 -24.21
N ASN A 254 27.65 25.56 -24.03
CA ASN A 254 27.64 24.13 -23.74
C ASN A 254 26.95 23.86 -22.39
N LEU A 255 27.27 24.63 -21.35
CA LEU A 255 26.63 24.54 -20.04
C LEU A 255 25.10 24.70 -20.14
N LYS A 256 24.60 25.68 -20.90
CA LYS A 256 23.15 25.82 -21.15
C LYS A 256 22.54 24.57 -21.77
N THR A 257 23.20 23.99 -22.76
CA THR A 257 22.74 22.77 -23.42
C THR A 257 22.65 21.59 -22.43
N GLU A 258 23.65 21.45 -21.55
CA GLU A 258 23.63 20.42 -20.51
C GLU A 258 22.54 20.65 -19.45
N ILE A 259 22.28 21.91 -19.10
CA ILE A 259 21.18 22.30 -18.21
C ILE A 259 19.81 21.96 -18.83
N ASP A 260 19.60 22.24 -20.12
CA ASP A 260 18.35 21.94 -20.82
C ASP A 260 18.05 20.44 -20.91
N ASN A 261 19.12 19.63 -20.87
CA ASN A 261 19.06 18.18 -20.84
C ASN A 261 18.73 17.63 -19.44
N LEU A 262 18.83 18.42 -18.38
CA LEU A 262 18.46 18.02 -17.02
C LEU A 262 16.95 18.16 -16.80
N ARG A 263 16.22 17.04 -16.79
CA ARG A 263 14.77 17.00 -16.62
C ARG A 263 14.37 16.06 -15.49
N SER A 264 13.40 16.47 -14.67
CA SER A 264 12.86 15.61 -13.59
C SER A 264 12.13 14.37 -14.11
N GLY A 265 11.66 14.39 -15.37
CA GLY A 265 11.06 13.24 -16.04
C GLY A 265 12.02 12.06 -16.30
N LEU A 266 13.32 12.24 -16.10
CA LEU A 266 14.33 11.18 -16.17
C LEU A 266 14.19 10.16 -15.02
N ILE A 267 13.61 10.58 -13.89
CA ILE A 267 13.24 9.68 -12.80
C ILE A 267 11.82 9.20 -13.07
N TYR A 268 11.59 7.90 -13.21
CA TYR A 268 10.27 7.36 -13.55
C TYR A 268 9.26 7.43 -12.40
N SER A 269 7.98 7.63 -12.73
CA SER A 269 6.86 7.57 -11.78
C SER A 269 6.50 6.11 -11.50
N THR A 270 5.74 5.85 -10.44
CA THR A 270 5.21 4.51 -10.14
C THR A 270 4.41 3.91 -11.32
N THR A 271 3.67 4.74 -12.05
CA THR A 271 2.95 4.32 -13.27
C THR A 271 3.90 3.87 -14.40
N GLN A 272 4.99 4.61 -14.63
CA GLN A 272 6.00 4.25 -15.62
C GLN A 272 6.78 3.01 -15.20
N LEU A 273 7.15 2.91 -13.92
CA LEU A 273 7.82 1.73 -13.36
C LEU A 273 6.97 0.48 -13.51
N ARG A 274 5.67 0.56 -13.21
CA ARG A 274 4.72 -0.55 -13.37
C ARG A 274 4.71 -1.04 -14.82
N GLU A 275 4.74 -0.13 -15.79
CA GLU A 275 4.73 -0.50 -17.20
C GLU A 275 6.06 -1.13 -17.65
N ILE A 276 7.19 -0.54 -17.25
CA ILE A 276 8.52 -1.06 -17.59
C ILE A 276 8.72 -2.47 -16.99
N CYS A 277 8.30 -2.66 -15.74
CA CYS A 277 8.49 -3.93 -15.03
C CYS A 277 7.52 -5.04 -15.48
N ARG A 278 6.54 -4.76 -16.35
CA ARG A 278 5.65 -5.79 -16.93
C ARG A 278 6.34 -6.60 -18.03
N HIS A 279 7.41 -6.09 -18.63
CA HIS A 279 8.09 -6.73 -19.73
C HIS A 279 9.36 -7.45 -19.24
N GLU A 280 9.39 -8.78 -19.29
CA GLU A 280 10.51 -9.62 -18.83
C GLU A 280 11.84 -9.31 -19.57
N ASP A 281 11.77 -8.88 -20.83
CA ASP A 281 12.93 -8.49 -21.66
C ASP A 281 13.73 -7.28 -21.12
N SER A 282 13.22 -6.63 -20.08
CA SER A 282 13.82 -5.44 -19.47
C SER A 282 14.82 -5.78 -18.34
N ILE A 283 14.79 -6.99 -17.78
CA ILE A 283 15.51 -7.32 -16.53
C ILE A 283 17.03 -7.19 -16.69
N GLY A 284 17.60 -7.72 -17.78
CA GLY A 284 19.06 -7.68 -18.01
C GLY A 284 19.62 -6.26 -18.24
N LYS A 285 18.77 -5.27 -18.58
CA LYS A 285 19.21 -3.89 -18.86
C LYS A 285 19.53 -3.09 -17.59
N TYR A 286 19.13 -3.61 -16.42
CA TYR A 286 19.25 -2.93 -15.14
C TYR A 286 20.15 -3.71 -14.16
N GLU A 287 21.00 -4.59 -14.67
CA GLU A 287 22.01 -5.28 -13.89
C GLU A 287 23.28 -4.43 -13.75
N ASN A 288 24.04 -4.63 -12.67
CA ASN A 288 25.33 -3.98 -12.41
C ASN A 288 25.29 -2.44 -12.47
N VAL A 289 24.23 -1.85 -11.94
CA VAL A 289 24.09 -0.39 -11.88
C VAL A 289 25.04 0.16 -10.81
N VAL A 290 25.99 1.00 -11.23
CA VAL A 290 26.99 1.63 -10.36
C VAL A 290 26.78 3.15 -10.36
N PHE A 291 26.79 3.75 -9.17
CA PHE A 291 26.71 5.20 -9.04
C PHE A 291 27.99 5.87 -9.58
N PRO A 292 27.86 6.93 -10.40
CA PRO A 292 29.03 7.59 -10.97
C PRO A 292 29.87 8.19 -9.84
N VAL A 293 31.20 8.25 -10.01
CA VAL A 293 32.13 8.76 -9.00
C VAL A 293 32.74 10.07 -9.47
N LEU A 294 32.91 11.02 -8.55
CA LEU A 294 33.65 12.24 -8.79
C LEU A 294 35.11 11.92 -9.14
N LYS A 295 35.63 12.50 -10.22
CA LYS A 295 37.05 12.44 -10.53
C LYS A 295 37.78 13.30 -9.48
N GLN A 296 38.36 12.66 -8.47
CA GLN A 296 39.23 13.36 -7.52
C GLN A 296 40.45 13.89 -8.26
N TYR A 297 40.49 15.20 -8.53
CA TYR A 297 41.76 15.86 -8.77
C TYR A 297 42.50 15.89 -7.43
N LEU A 298 43.47 15.00 -7.26
CA LEU A 298 44.48 15.07 -6.20
C LEU A 298 45.31 16.35 -6.39
N ILE A 299 44.74 17.51 -6.08
CA ILE A 299 45.50 18.76 -5.93
C ILE A 299 45.96 18.82 -4.48
N ILE A 300 46.89 17.94 -4.12
CA ILE A 300 47.84 18.25 -3.06
C ILE A 300 48.83 19.24 -3.68
N LYS A 301 48.42 20.50 -3.81
CA LYS A 301 49.39 21.59 -3.89
C LYS A 301 50.05 21.65 -2.51
N LYS A 302 51.17 20.94 -2.37
CA LYS A 302 52.16 21.27 -1.34
C LYS A 302 52.52 22.73 -1.59
N PHE A 303 52.06 23.61 -0.71
CA PHE A 303 52.69 24.91 -0.53
C PHE A 303 54.11 24.62 -0.03
N GLN A 304 55.10 24.90 -0.89
CA GLN A 304 56.47 25.24 -0.49
C GLN A 304 56.66 26.72 -0.79
#